data_AF-A0A7X6CKP0-F1
#
_entry.id   AF-A0A7X6CKP0-F1
#
_cell.length_a   1.000
_cell.length_b   1.000
_cell.length_c   1.000
_cell.angle_alpha   90.00
_cell.angle_beta   90.00
_cell.angle_gamma   90.00
#
_symmetry.space_group_name_H-M   'P 1'
#
loop_
_entity.id
_entity.type
_entity.pdbx_description
1 polymer ?
#
loop_
_entity_poly.entity_id
_entity_poly.type
_entity_poly.pdbx_seq_one_letter_code
_entity_poly.pdbx_strand_id
1 'polypeptide(L)'
;MSDNQRVQRQLKIKWKPNLLLGILLLTLAIPLPFAQKTLAQQQTANFRQKLFQTALYFTLYFEGGFSNHPADKGGRTYRGILQTEYDAYRYRRGLPPLDVTQMSESELLEIYQYYWDSSLSGTMHPTLAIVMFDTAVNFGINNSITFLQQALGLPQTGFFDARTKAALKGANNRNTALQMINERIIYRYKRVQEDPSQMAFFRGWLSRDYSLWGYVNKIKN
;
A
#
# COMPACT_ATOMS: atom_id res chain seq x y z
N MET A 1 -72.77 -23.82 -38.22
CA MET A 1 -72.08 -24.13 -36.94
C MET A 1 -70.81 -24.88 -37.32
N SER A 2 -69.70 -24.18 -37.62
CA SER A 2 -68.61 -23.81 -36.69
C SER A 2 -68.05 -25.04 -35.96
N ASP A 3 -66.76 -25.33 -35.83
CA ASP A 3 -65.48 -24.78 -36.28
C ASP A 3 -64.41 -25.77 -35.73
N ASN A 4 -63.15 -25.58 -36.10
CA ASN A 4 -61.94 -26.22 -35.53
C ASN A 4 -61.53 -27.63 -35.98
N GLN A 5 -60.72 -27.68 -37.04
CA GLN A 5 -59.51 -28.51 -37.02
C GLN A 5 -58.27 -27.65 -37.30
N ARG A 6 -57.48 -27.39 -36.24
CA ARG A 6 -56.16 -26.77 -36.33
C ARG A 6 -55.19 -27.73 -37.01
N VAL A 7 -54.81 -27.44 -38.25
CA VAL A 7 -53.68 -28.09 -38.92
C VAL A 7 -52.38 -27.56 -38.31
N GLN A 8 -51.70 -28.36 -37.50
CA GLN A 8 -50.33 -28.06 -37.07
C GLN A 8 -49.37 -28.20 -38.26
N ARG A 9 -48.93 -27.07 -38.83
CA ARG A 9 -47.78 -27.05 -39.75
C ARG A 9 -46.48 -27.11 -38.94
N GLN A 10 -45.90 -28.30 -38.81
CA GLN A 10 -44.53 -28.45 -38.34
C GLN A 10 -43.55 -27.95 -39.42
N LEU A 11 -42.96 -26.78 -39.20
CA LEU A 11 -41.84 -26.28 -40.00
C LEU A 11 -40.60 -27.13 -39.72
N LYS A 12 -40.34 -28.13 -40.58
CA LYS A 12 -39.08 -28.90 -40.56
C LYS A 12 -37.94 -28.05 -41.14
N ILE A 13 -37.25 -27.32 -40.29
CA ILE A 13 -36.03 -26.60 -40.67
C ILE A 13 -34.88 -27.62 -40.83
N LYS A 14 -34.45 -27.87 -42.07
CA LYS A 14 -33.27 -28.69 -42.38
C LYS A 14 -32.01 -27.84 -42.26
N TRP A 15 -31.32 -27.93 -41.12
CA TRP A 15 -30.02 -27.31 -40.93
C TRP A 15 -28.94 -28.09 -41.70
N LYS A 16 -28.18 -27.41 -42.58
CA LYS A 16 -27.02 -28.01 -43.25
C LYS A 16 -25.87 -28.15 -42.22
N PRO A 17 -25.20 -29.31 -42.11
CA PRO A 17 -24.19 -29.56 -41.07
C PRO A 17 -23.02 -28.57 -41.09
N ASN A 18 -22.71 -27.99 -42.25
CA ASN A 18 -21.62 -27.01 -42.41
C ASN A 18 -21.94 -25.64 -41.79
N LEU A 19 -23.22 -25.32 -41.55
CA LEU A 19 -23.64 -24.10 -40.88
C LEU A 19 -23.46 -24.19 -39.36
N LEU A 20 -23.67 -25.38 -38.78
CA LEU A 20 -23.43 -25.66 -37.36
C LEU A 20 -21.93 -25.65 -37.03
N LEU A 21 -21.08 -26.15 -37.92
CA LEU A 21 -19.62 -26.07 -37.77
C LEU A 21 -19.11 -24.61 -37.80
N GLY A 22 -19.68 -23.77 -38.67
CA GLY A 22 -19.30 -22.35 -38.78
C GLY A 22 -19.68 -21.51 -37.56
N ILE A 23 -20.82 -21.79 -36.93
CA ILE A 23 -21.26 -21.11 -35.70
C ILE A 23 -20.42 -21.59 -34.49
N LEU A 24 -20.07 -22.88 -34.42
CA LEU A 24 -19.22 -23.44 -33.36
C LEU A 24 -17.77 -22.89 -33.43
N LEU A 25 -17.25 -22.70 -34.64
CA LEU A 25 -15.93 -22.08 -34.87
C LEU A 25 -15.91 -20.57 -34.59
N LEU A 26 -17.03 -19.85 -34.79
CA LEU A 26 -17.14 -18.43 -34.43
C LEU A 26 -17.21 -18.20 -32.90
N THR A 27 -17.74 -19.15 -32.12
CA THR A 27 -17.81 -19.04 -30.65
C THR A 27 -16.49 -19.32 -29.93
N LEU A 28 -15.54 -20.00 -30.57
CA LEU A 28 -14.23 -20.33 -29.98
C LEU A 28 -13.19 -19.20 -30.11
N ALA A 29 -13.44 -18.19 -30.95
CA ALA A 29 -12.48 -17.13 -31.27
C ALA A 29 -12.73 -15.81 -30.52
N ILE A 30 -13.74 -15.73 -29.64
CA ILE A 30 -13.95 -14.56 -28.78
C ILE A 30 -13.29 -14.87 -27.44
N PRO A 31 -12.12 -14.28 -27.11
CA PRO A 31 -11.58 -14.42 -25.77
C PRO A 31 -12.60 -13.83 -24.79
N LEU A 32 -13.14 -14.68 -23.91
CA LEU A 32 -14.10 -14.26 -22.89
C LEU A 32 -13.48 -13.09 -22.11
N PRO A 33 -14.08 -11.87 -22.12
CA PRO A 33 -13.53 -10.69 -21.44
C PRO A 33 -13.36 -10.88 -19.92
N PHE A 34 -13.97 -11.93 -19.36
CA PHE A 34 -13.80 -12.37 -17.98
C PHE A 34 -12.38 -12.89 -17.67
N ALA A 35 -11.77 -13.69 -18.56
CA ALA A 35 -10.46 -14.30 -18.31
C ALA A 35 -9.30 -13.26 -18.35
N GLN A 36 -9.45 -12.20 -19.15
CA GLN A 36 -8.48 -11.10 -19.21
C GLN A 36 -8.54 -10.21 -17.96
N LYS A 37 -9.74 -9.90 -17.45
CA LYS A 37 -9.90 -9.14 -16.19
C LYS A 37 -9.28 -9.85 -15.00
N THR A 38 -9.40 -11.19 -14.93
CA THR A 38 -8.80 -11.98 -13.85
C THR A 38 -7.26 -11.97 -13.89
N LEU A 39 -6.64 -12.05 -15.07
CA LEU A 39 -5.18 -12.04 -15.20
C LEU A 39 -4.58 -10.66 -14.85
N ALA A 40 -5.15 -9.57 -15.37
CA ALA A 40 -4.68 -8.21 -15.07
C ALA A 40 -4.83 -7.87 -13.56
N GLN A 41 -5.92 -8.33 -12.93
CA GLN A 41 -6.15 -8.15 -11.50
C GLN A 41 -5.15 -8.98 -10.67
N GLN A 42 -4.87 -10.22 -11.06
CA GLN A 42 -3.85 -11.06 -10.41
C GLN A 42 -2.45 -10.45 -10.55
N GLN A 43 -2.08 -9.97 -11.74
CA GLN A 43 -0.79 -9.30 -11.96
C GLN A 43 -0.65 -8.04 -11.11
N THR A 44 -1.71 -7.24 -11.01
CA THR A 44 -1.72 -6.03 -10.16
C THR A 44 -1.57 -6.38 -8.68
N ALA A 45 -2.26 -7.43 -8.21
CA ALA A 45 -2.14 -7.91 -6.83
C ALA A 45 -0.72 -8.41 -6.52
N ASN A 46 -0.15 -9.23 -7.39
CA ASN A 46 1.22 -9.73 -7.27
C ASN A 46 2.25 -8.60 -7.27
N PHE A 47 2.05 -7.59 -8.13
CA PHE A 47 2.90 -6.41 -8.16
C PHE A 47 2.85 -5.64 -6.84
N ARG A 48 1.65 -5.35 -6.33
CA ARG A 48 1.45 -4.65 -5.05
C ARG A 48 2.06 -5.41 -3.88
N GLN A 49 1.94 -6.73 -3.86
CA GLN A 49 2.54 -7.56 -2.81
C GLN A 49 4.07 -7.51 -2.84
N LYS A 50 4.68 -7.62 -4.03
CA LYS A 50 6.14 -7.46 -4.19
C LYS A 50 6.61 -6.06 -3.79
N LEU A 51 5.82 -5.04 -4.13
CA LEU A 51 6.12 -3.66 -3.76
C LEU A 51 6.03 -3.45 -2.24
N PHE A 52 5.01 -4.00 -1.59
CA PHE A 52 4.90 -3.99 -0.13
C PHE A 52 6.10 -4.68 0.52
N GLN A 53 6.48 -5.88 0.06
CA GLN A 53 7.67 -6.58 0.57
C GLN A 53 8.95 -5.76 0.39
N THR A 54 9.08 -5.07 -0.73
CA THR A 54 10.21 -4.17 -1.02
C THR A 54 10.27 -3.01 -0.02
N ALA A 55 9.12 -2.36 0.22
CA ALA A 55 9.01 -1.28 1.19
C ALA A 55 9.27 -1.77 2.63
N LEU A 56 8.67 -2.91 2.99
CA LEU A 56 8.83 -3.55 4.29
C LEU A 56 10.28 -3.92 4.58
N TYR A 57 11.00 -4.47 3.61
CA TYR A 57 12.42 -4.81 3.77
C TYR A 57 13.27 -3.58 4.11
N PHE A 58 13.04 -2.47 3.40
CA PHE A 58 13.72 -1.20 3.70
C PHE A 58 13.38 -0.71 5.11
N THR A 59 12.09 -0.69 5.46
CA THR A 59 11.63 -0.17 6.76
C THR A 59 12.15 -1.02 7.93
N LEU A 60 12.07 -2.36 7.84
CA LEU A 60 12.53 -3.26 8.90
C LEU A 60 14.03 -3.16 9.18
N TYR A 61 14.85 -2.80 8.16
CA TYR A 61 16.27 -2.53 8.37
C TYR A 61 16.49 -1.40 9.40
N PHE A 62 15.62 -0.39 9.43
CA PHE A 62 15.69 0.72 10.38
C PHE A 62 14.92 0.48 11.68
N GLU A 63 13.82 -0.28 11.66
CA GLU A 63 13.02 -0.58 12.86
C GLU A 63 13.66 -1.65 13.77
N GLY A 64 14.67 -2.38 13.29
CA GLY A 64 15.08 -3.62 13.94
C GLY A 64 16.51 -4.08 13.70
N GLY A 65 17.49 -3.17 13.62
CA GLY A 65 18.85 -3.58 14.02
C GLY A 65 18.75 -4.25 15.39
N PHE A 66 19.31 -5.46 15.57
CA PHE A 66 19.23 -6.22 16.83
C PHE A 66 19.84 -5.36 17.95
N SER A 67 19.01 -4.67 18.74
CA SER A 67 19.43 -3.76 19.80
C SER A 67 18.62 -4.07 21.04
N ASN A 68 19.29 -4.65 22.02
CA ASN A 68 18.78 -4.88 23.37
C ASN A 68 19.46 -3.84 24.26
N HIS A 69 18.95 -2.60 24.29
CA HIS A 69 19.53 -1.54 25.13
C HIS A 69 18.63 -1.24 26.34
N PRO A 70 19.11 -1.43 27.59
CA PRO A 70 18.32 -1.25 28.81
C PRO A 70 17.86 0.19 29.14
N ALA A 71 18.08 1.16 28.23
CA ALA A 71 17.94 2.59 28.50
C ALA A 71 16.87 3.28 27.64
N ASP A 72 16.12 2.52 26.84
CA ASP A 72 15.06 3.10 26.00
C ASP A 72 13.90 3.61 26.88
N LYS A 73 13.74 4.94 26.87
CA LYS A 73 12.67 5.68 27.59
C LYS A 73 11.39 5.81 26.77
N GLY A 74 11.37 5.34 25.52
CA GLY A 74 10.14 5.03 24.81
C GLY A 74 9.58 3.74 25.40
N GLY A 75 8.27 3.64 25.63
CA GLY A 75 7.67 2.41 26.17
C GLY A 75 8.10 1.15 25.43
N ARG A 76 7.83 -0.03 26.01
CA ARG A 76 8.23 -1.33 25.45
C ARG A 76 7.92 -1.39 23.95
N THR A 77 8.96 -1.51 23.12
CA THR A 77 8.88 -1.49 21.66
C THR A 77 9.59 -2.73 21.12
N TYR A 78 9.00 -3.41 20.14
CA TYR A 78 9.62 -4.55 19.45
C TYR A 78 9.42 -4.40 17.94
N ARG A 79 10.53 -4.41 17.18
CA ARG A 79 10.56 -4.17 15.73
C ARG A 79 9.73 -2.94 15.31
N GLY A 80 9.95 -1.81 15.98
CA GLY A 80 9.25 -0.56 15.69
C GLY A 80 7.81 -0.46 16.19
N ILE A 81 7.23 -1.53 16.77
CA ILE A 81 5.85 -1.52 17.29
C ILE A 81 5.84 -1.30 18.79
N LEU A 82 5.08 -0.31 19.27
CA LEU A 82 4.91 -0.06 20.71
C LEU A 82 3.91 -1.05 21.34
N GLN A 83 4.09 -1.35 22.62
CA GLN A 83 3.15 -2.16 23.40
C GLN A 83 1.71 -1.66 23.30
N THR A 84 1.49 -0.34 23.41
CA THR A 84 0.15 0.26 23.31
C THR A 84 -0.48 0.07 21.94
N GLU A 85 0.33 0.07 20.88
CA GLU A 85 -0.13 -0.19 19.52
C GLU A 85 -0.51 -1.67 19.36
N TYR A 86 0.33 -2.57 19.88
CA TYR A 86 0.06 -4.00 19.86
C TYR A 86 -1.18 -4.37 20.68
N ASP A 87 -1.35 -3.78 21.87
CA ASP A 87 -2.55 -3.93 22.69
C ASP A 87 -3.80 -3.48 21.93
N ALA A 88 -3.73 -2.32 21.26
CA ALA A 88 -4.84 -1.82 20.45
C ALA A 88 -5.15 -2.76 19.27
N TYR A 89 -4.12 -3.32 18.62
CA TYR A 89 -4.27 -4.32 17.56
C TYR A 89 -4.97 -5.59 18.08
N ARG A 90 -4.52 -6.14 19.21
CA ARG A 90 -5.09 -7.34 19.86
C ARG A 90 -6.54 -7.10 20.29
N TYR A 91 -6.79 -5.96 20.94
CA TYR A 91 -8.12 -5.55 21.41
C TYR A 91 -9.13 -5.46 20.26
N ARG A 92 -8.78 -4.82 19.15
CA ARG A 92 -9.65 -4.72 17.95
C ARG A 92 -10.02 -6.09 17.37
N ARG A 93 -9.28 -7.14 17.70
CA ARG A 93 -9.50 -8.53 17.25
C ARG A 93 -10.11 -9.43 18.31
N GLY A 94 -10.47 -8.88 19.47
CA GLY A 94 -11.00 -9.66 20.60
C GLY A 94 -9.95 -10.62 21.20
N LEU A 95 -8.66 -10.36 21.00
CA LEU A 95 -7.57 -11.16 21.55
C LEU A 95 -7.10 -10.56 22.89
N PRO A 96 -6.66 -11.40 23.85
CA PRO A 96 -6.15 -10.91 25.13
C PRO A 96 -4.85 -10.11 24.92
N PRO A 97 -4.49 -9.15 25.79
CA PRO A 97 -3.20 -8.47 25.69
C PRO A 97 -2.04 -9.48 25.81
N LEU A 98 -0.94 -9.20 25.13
CA LEU A 98 0.31 -9.95 25.22
C LEU A 98 1.48 -8.97 25.21
N ASP A 99 2.61 -9.37 25.78
CA ASP A 99 3.81 -8.56 25.67
C ASP A 99 4.22 -8.42 24.21
N VAL A 100 4.64 -7.23 23.80
CA VAL A 100 5.02 -6.91 22.42
C VAL A 100 6.18 -7.78 21.91
N THR A 101 7.02 -8.32 22.80
CA THR A 101 8.08 -9.27 22.46
C THR A 101 7.57 -10.68 22.14
N GLN A 102 6.32 -10.98 22.46
CA GLN A 102 5.65 -12.26 22.15
C GLN A 102 4.81 -12.18 20.87
N MET A 103 4.88 -11.06 20.15
CA MET A 103 4.18 -10.88 18.88
C MET A 103 4.67 -11.92 17.86
N SER A 104 3.73 -12.60 17.21
CA SER A 104 4.05 -13.49 16.11
C SER A 104 4.46 -12.72 14.86
N GLU A 105 5.27 -13.33 13.99
CA GLU A 105 5.60 -12.75 12.69
C GLU A 105 4.35 -12.47 11.85
N SER A 106 3.29 -13.28 11.96
CA SER A 106 2.01 -13.01 11.30
C SER A 106 1.34 -11.74 11.81
N GLU A 107 1.28 -11.54 13.14
CA GLU A 107 0.68 -10.31 13.71
C GLU A 107 1.52 -9.08 13.32
N LEU A 108 2.84 -9.21 13.31
CA LEU A 108 3.74 -8.15 12.86
C LEU A 108 3.46 -7.76 11.41
N LEU A 109 3.39 -8.75 10.50
CA LEU A 109 3.08 -8.50 9.10
C LEU A 109 1.71 -7.87 8.90
N GLU A 110 0.71 -8.28 9.69
CA GLU A 110 -0.63 -7.71 9.64
C GLU A 110 -0.67 -6.25 10.13
N ILE A 111 0.13 -5.90 11.14
CA ILE A 111 0.29 -4.50 11.59
C ILE A 111 0.96 -3.66 10.50
N TYR A 112 2.03 -4.15 9.87
CA TYR A 112 2.63 -3.44 8.73
C TYR A 112 1.70 -3.36 7.51
N GLN A 113 0.92 -4.40 7.25
CA GLN A 113 -0.10 -4.36 6.19
C GLN A 113 -1.15 -3.28 6.50
N TYR A 114 -1.53 -3.11 7.77
CA TYR A 114 -2.40 -2.01 8.19
C TYR A 114 -1.79 -0.63 7.90
N TYR A 115 -0.48 -0.42 8.16
CA TYR A 115 0.19 0.82 7.75
C TYR A 115 0.17 1.01 6.23
N TRP A 116 0.46 -0.04 5.47
CA TRP A 116 0.47 -0.02 4.01
C TRP A 116 -0.89 0.39 3.42
N ASP A 117 -1.96 -0.23 3.91
CA ASP A 117 -3.32 0.01 3.43
C ASP A 117 -3.84 1.37 3.90
N SER A 118 -3.67 1.71 5.18
CA SER A 118 -4.18 2.96 5.74
C SER A 118 -3.47 4.21 5.23
N SER A 119 -2.21 4.08 4.82
CA SER A 119 -1.46 5.14 4.13
C SER A 119 -1.73 5.20 2.62
N LEU A 120 -2.54 4.27 2.08
CA LEU A 120 -2.84 4.13 0.66
C LEU A 120 -1.58 3.90 -0.20
N SER A 121 -0.49 3.44 0.39
CA SER A 121 0.83 3.32 -0.26
C SER A 121 0.77 2.50 -1.55
N GLY A 122 0.03 1.38 -1.55
CA GLY A 122 -0.12 0.52 -2.73
C GLY A 122 -0.88 1.12 -3.92
N THR A 123 -1.41 2.33 -3.78
CA THR A 123 -2.06 3.08 -4.87
C THR A 123 -1.11 4.08 -5.55
N MET A 124 0.08 4.29 -4.98
CA MET A 124 1.05 5.28 -5.44
C MET A 124 2.08 4.68 -6.40
N HIS A 125 2.81 5.55 -7.08
CA HIS A 125 3.98 5.20 -7.88
C HIS A 125 4.96 4.41 -7.03
N PRO A 126 5.65 3.37 -7.54
CA PRO A 126 6.42 2.43 -6.72
C PRO A 126 7.40 3.09 -5.75
N THR A 127 8.16 4.09 -6.22
CA THR A 127 9.08 4.84 -5.38
C THR A 127 8.37 5.67 -4.31
N LEU A 128 7.22 6.27 -4.64
CA LEU A 128 6.43 7.05 -3.69
C LEU A 128 5.73 6.14 -2.67
N ALA A 129 5.26 4.97 -3.09
CA ALA A 129 4.67 3.97 -2.20
C ALA A 129 5.65 3.52 -1.12
N ILE A 130 6.92 3.29 -1.48
CA ILE A 130 7.98 2.94 -0.51
C ILE A 130 8.20 4.07 0.49
N VAL A 131 8.31 5.32 0.01
CA VAL A 131 8.50 6.49 0.89
C VAL A 131 7.29 6.73 1.78
N MET A 132 6.08 6.65 1.23
CA MET A 132 4.83 6.85 1.95
C MET A 132 4.70 5.82 3.08
N PHE A 133 4.96 4.54 2.78
CA PHE A 133 4.92 3.47 3.75
C PHE A 133 5.94 3.66 4.88
N ASP A 134 7.21 3.89 4.55
CA ASP A 134 8.26 4.12 5.55
C ASP A 134 7.94 5.32 6.44
N THR A 135 7.36 6.37 5.84
CA THR A 135 6.95 7.58 6.57
C THR A 135 5.76 7.30 7.49
N ALA A 136 4.80 6.49 7.04
CA ALA A 136 3.64 6.10 7.85
C ALA A 136 4.05 5.28 9.08
N VAL A 137 5.01 4.37 8.93
CA VAL A 137 5.57 3.61 10.06
C VAL A 137 6.33 4.54 11.01
N ASN A 138 7.21 5.38 10.49
CA ASN A 138 8.09 6.22 11.32
C ASN A 138 7.34 7.36 12.05
N PHE A 139 6.44 8.04 11.36
CA PHE A 139 5.77 9.25 11.85
C PHE A 139 4.28 9.05 12.17
N GLY A 140 3.71 7.88 11.85
CA GLY A 140 2.27 7.63 11.90
C GLY A 140 1.54 8.02 10.61
N ILE A 141 0.38 7.39 10.39
CA ILE A 141 -0.40 7.51 9.14
C ILE A 141 -0.76 8.98 8.82
N ASN A 142 -1.34 9.72 9.77
CA ASN A 142 -1.78 11.10 9.51
C ASN A 142 -0.59 12.03 9.21
N ASN A 143 0.51 11.88 9.94
CA ASN A 143 1.72 12.68 9.67
C ASN A 143 2.35 12.32 8.32
N SER A 144 2.29 11.06 7.89
CA SER A 144 2.74 10.70 6.53
C SER A 144 1.92 11.40 5.44
N ILE A 145 0.61 11.60 5.66
CA ILE A 145 -0.24 12.36 4.76
C ILE A 145 0.14 13.85 4.80
N THR A 146 0.46 14.40 5.97
CA THR A 146 1.00 15.78 6.09
C THR A 146 2.28 15.97 5.27
N PHE A 147 3.23 15.02 5.34
CA PHE A 147 4.45 15.05 4.53
C PHE A 147 4.16 14.96 3.02
N LEU A 148 3.20 14.11 2.63
CA LEU A 148 2.75 14.05 1.24
C LEU A 148 2.14 15.39 0.80
N GLN A 149 1.31 16.01 1.64
CA GLN A 149 0.72 17.31 1.35
C GLN A 149 1.78 18.41 1.21
N GLN A 150 2.80 18.45 2.08
CA GLN A 150 3.95 19.34 1.93
C GLN A 150 4.65 19.13 0.58
N ALA A 151 4.92 17.87 0.22
CA ALA A 151 5.57 17.54 -1.04
C ALA A 151 4.73 17.90 -2.28
N LEU A 152 3.42 18.00 -2.14
CA LEU A 152 2.47 18.43 -3.17
C LEU A 152 2.18 19.93 -3.14
N GLY A 153 2.77 20.70 -2.20
CA GLY A 153 2.50 22.12 -2.03
C GLY A 153 1.11 22.44 -1.47
N LEU A 154 0.52 21.51 -0.71
CA LEU A 154 -0.82 21.62 -0.14
C LEU A 154 -0.80 21.99 1.36
N PRO A 155 -1.91 22.55 1.88
CA PRO A 155 -2.13 22.67 3.32
C PRO A 155 -2.06 21.31 4.01
N GLN A 156 -1.46 21.29 5.19
CA GLN A 156 -1.11 20.13 5.99
C GLN A 156 -2.28 19.70 6.88
N THR A 157 -3.34 19.17 6.29
CA THR A 157 -4.53 18.72 7.04
C THR A 157 -4.33 17.36 7.71
N GLY A 158 -3.38 16.55 7.21
CA GLY A 158 -3.17 15.18 7.67
C GLY A 158 -4.25 14.19 7.23
N PHE A 159 -5.23 14.64 6.43
CA PHE A 159 -6.31 13.81 5.89
C PHE A 159 -6.15 13.67 4.38
N PHE A 160 -6.29 12.44 3.87
CA PHE A 160 -6.24 12.16 2.43
C PHE A 160 -7.56 12.57 1.77
N ASP A 161 -7.75 13.87 1.59
CA ASP A 161 -8.97 14.48 1.08
C ASP A 161 -9.00 14.55 -0.46
N ALA A 162 -10.10 15.09 -1.00
CA ALA A 162 -10.29 15.24 -2.44
C ALA A 162 -9.21 16.11 -3.10
N ARG A 163 -8.67 17.11 -2.38
CA ARG A 163 -7.61 17.99 -2.88
C ARG A 163 -6.28 17.24 -2.98
N THR A 164 -5.94 16.49 -1.94
CA THR A 164 -4.75 15.61 -1.90
C THR A 164 -4.82 14.58 -3.02
N LYS A 165 -5.98 13.92 -3.20
CA LYS A 165 -6.21 12.97 -4.29
C LYS A 165 -6.04 13.60 -5.68
N ALA A 166 -6.58 14.80 -5.90
CA ALA A 166 -6.48 15.50 -7.17
C ALA A 166 -5.04 15.91 -7.49
N ALA A 167 -4.32 16.48 -6.52
CA ALA A 167 -2.91 16.84 -6.70
C ALA A 167 -2.03 15.62 -6.96
N LEU A 168 -2.24 14.54 -6.20
CA LEU A 168 -1.49 13.29 -6.38
C LEU A 168 -1.69 12.73 -7.79
N LYS A 169 -2.89 12.82 -8.39
CA LYS A 169 -3.13 12.33 -9.76
C LYS A 169 -2.15 12.94 -10.79
N GLY A 170 -1.79 14.22 -10.63
CA GLY A 170 -0.84 14.92 -11.50
C GLY A 170 0.63 14.74 -11.11
N ALA A 171 0.89 14.31 -9.87
CA ALA A 171 2.23 14.27 -9.27
C ALA A 171 2.60 12.87 -8.70
N ASN A 172 1.92 11.81 -9.10
CA ASN A 172 2.19 10.46 -8.62
C ASN A 172 3.44 9.89 -9.29
N ASN A 173 4.62 10.33 -8.85
CA ASN A 173 5.89 10.02 -9.50
C ASN A 173 7.07 10.04 -8.51
N ARG A 174 8.27 9.75 -9.03
CA ARG A 174 9.51 9.74 -8.25
C ARG A 174 9.87 11.10 -7.65
N ASN A 175 9.60 12.20 -8.35
CA ASN A 175 9.97 13.52 -7.84
C ASN A 175 9.20 13.87 -6.58
N THR A 176 7.91 13.54 -6.50
CA THR A 176 7.14 13.69 -5.26
C THR A 176 7.67 12.80 -4.15
N ALA A 177 8.15 11.59 -4.46
CA ALA A 177 8.82 10.74 -3.46
C ALA A 177 10.08 11.41 -2.90
N LEU A 178 10.93 11.97 -3.77
CA LEU A 178 12.15 12.68 -3.37
C LEU A 178 11.83 13.96 -2.57
N GLN A 179 10.80 14.70 -2.97
CA GLN A 179 10.35 15.88 -2.24
C GLN A 179 9.86 15.50 -0.84
N MET A 180 9.06 14.44 -0.72
CA MET A 180 8.58 13.96 0.58
C MET A 180 9.74 13.54 1.53
N ILE A 181 10.82 12.96 0.99
CA ILE A 181 12.04 12.71 1.76
C ILE A 181 12.70 14.02 2.21
N ASN A 182 12.77 15.03 1.32
CA ASN A 182 13.30 16.34 1.66
C ASN A 182 12.50 17.01 2.80
N GLU A 183 11.17 16.91 2.79
CA GLU A 183 10.32 17.44 3.86
C GLU A 183 10.60 16.76 5.22
N ARG A 184 10.86 15.43 5.22
CA ARG A 184 11.29 14.71 6.44
C ARG A 184 12.62 15.22 6.99
N ILE A 185 13.58 15.50 6.09
CA ILE A 185 14.88 16.05 6.47
C ILE A 185 14.69 17.44 7.09
N ILE A 186 13.94 18.33 6.45
CA ILE A 186 13.62 19.67 6.95
C ILE A 186 12.95 19.60 8.33
N TYR A 187 11.96 18.72 8.48
CA TYR A 187 11.28 18.50 9.76
C TYR A 187 12.25 18.16 10.89
N ARG A 188 13.24 17.31 10.63
CA ARG A 188 14.22 16.91 11.67
C ARG A 188 15.16 18.03 12.05
N TYR A 189 15.62 18.82 11.08
CA TYR A 189 16.41 20.03 11.38
C TYR A 189 15.60 20.98 12.26
N LYS A 190 14.34 21.24 11.90
CA LYS A 190 13.44 22.09 12.69
C LYS A 190 13.24 21.54 14.10
N ARG A 191 12.99 20.23 14.24
CA ARG A 191 12.78 19.58 15.55
C ARG A 191 13.98 19.76 16.49
N VAL A 192 15.21 19.65 15.96
CA VAL A 192 16.43 19.85 16.75
C VAL A 192 16.67 21.32 17.08
N GLN A 193 16.31 22.25 16.19
CA GLN A 193 16.35 23.67 16.49
C GLN A 193 15.37 24.06 17.61
N GLU A 194 14.17 23.48 17.59
CA GLU A 194 13.15 23.69 18.62
C GLU A 194 13.50 23.02 19.97
N ASP A 195 14.19 21.89 19.91
CA ASP A 195 14.61 21.13 21.09
C ASP A 195 15.99 20.50 20.88
N PRO A 196 17.06 21.20 21.31
CA PRO A 196 18.43 20.72 21.14
C PRO A 196 18.72 19.37 21.78
N SER A 197 17.91 18.91 22.76
CA SER A 197 18.09 17.58 23.37
C SER A 197 17.91 16.44 22.37
N GLN A 198 17.15 16.68 21.29
CA GLN A 198 16.91 15.71 20.22
C GLN A 198 18.14 15.45 19.34
N MET A 199 19.21 16.24 19.47
CA MET A 199 20.46 16.06 18.72
C MET A 199 21.03 14.63 18.87
N ALA A 200 20.78 13.97 20.01
CA ALA A 200 21.18 12.59 20.26
C ALA A 200 20.65 11.60 19.20
N PHE A 201 19.47 11.83 18.64
CA PHE A 201 18.83 10.96 17.64
C PHE A 201 19.05 11.43 16.20
N PHE A 202 19.43 12.70 16.02
CA PHE A 202 19.43 13.39 14.74
C PHE A 202 20.24 12.69 13.65
N ARG A 203 21.42 12.18 14.00
CA ARG A 203 22.27 11.42 13.06
C ARG A 203 21.59 10.14 12.57
N GLY A 204 20.99 9.37 13.48
CA GLY A 204 20.30 8.12 13.16
C GLY A 204 19.08 8.38 12.28
N TRP A 205 18.32 9.42 12.61
CA TRP A 205 17.26 9.93 11.76
C TRP A 205 17.80 10.22 10.36
N LEU A 206 18.69 11.21 10.18
CA LEU A 206 19.16 11.62 8.86
C LEU A 206 19.72 10.44 8.04
N SER A 207 20.41 9.50 8.69
CA SER A 207 20.88 8.27 8.03
C SER A 207 19.75 7.49 7.35
N ARG A 208 18.58 7.37 7.98
CA ARG A 208 17.39 6.75 7.38
C ARG A 208 16.90 7.49 6.15
N ASP A 209 16.81 8.81 6.20
CA ASP A 209 16.28 9.60 5.07
C ASP A 209 17.24 9.61 3.88
N TYR A 210 18.55 9.75 4.12
CA TYR A 210 19.54 9.66 3.04
C TYR A 210 19.62 8.24 2.45
N SER A 211 19.45 7.21 3.27
CA SER A 211 19.35 5.83 2.79
C SER A 211 18.10 5.64 1.94
N LEU A 212 16.96 6.20 2.35
CA LEU A 212 15.71 6.16 1.59
C LEU A 212 15.84 6.90 0.26
N TRP A 213 16.50 8.06 0.26
CA TRP A 213 16.82 8.82 -0.96
C TRP A 213 17.68 7.99 -1.92
N GLY A 214 18.74 7.36 -1.41
CA GLY A 214 19.60 6.48 -2.20
C GLY A 214 18.87 5.24 -2.73
N TYR A 215 17.98 4.68 -1.93
CA TYR A 215 17.15 3.53 -2.30
C TYR A 215 16.21 3.86 -3.46
N VAL A 216 15.48 4.98 -3.36
CA VAL A 216 14.57 5.47 -4.42
C VAL A 216 15.31 5.76 -5.72
N ASN A 217 16.51 6.35 -5.66
CA ASN A 217 17.28 6.66 -6.87
C ASN A 217 17.81 5.42 -7.60
N LYS A 218 18.08 4.33 -6.86
CA LYS A 218 18.57 3.08 -7.45
C LYS A 218 17.49 2.25 -8.14
N ILE A 219 16.22 2.44 -7.78
CA ILE A 219 15.10 1.78 -8.47
C ILE A 219 15.10 2.29 -9.92
N LYS A 220 15.15 1.37 -10.89
CA LYS A 220 15.00 1.73 -12.31
C LYS A 220 13.51 1.89 -12.64
N ASN A 221 13.19 2.83 -13.53
CA ASN A 221 11.82 3.05 -14.01
C ASN A 221 11.30 1.81 -14.76
#